data_AF-A0A1H1QQS0-F1
#
_entry.id   AF-A0A1H1QQS0-F1
#
_cell.length_a   1.000
_cell.length_b   1.000
_cell.length_c   1.000
_cell.angle_alpha   90.00
_cell.angle_beta   90.00
_cell.angle_gamma   90.00
#
_symmetry.space_group_name_H-M   'P 1'
#
loop_
_entity.id
_entity.type
_entity.pdbx_description
1 polymer ?
#
loop_
_entity_poly.entity_id
_entity_poly.type
_entity_poly.pdbx_seq_one_letter_code
_entity_poly.pdbx_strand_id
1 'polypeptide(L)'
;MGIIEDKGILFYNNITDGKTYKRASSTVNDPNISFISRFKNPQILTEIVYDVILAINGDFNLIKDPDVSNNEDIAFITPFGIDFYDNNGKNVLGTLSLLEFKELVEAWRDFLLQPPLNGSTVL
;
A
#
# COMPACT_ATOMS: atom_id res chain seq x y z
N MET A 1 14.30 8.76 -9.37
CA MET A 1 13.32 9.19 -8.35
C MET A 1 12.26 8.10 -8.30
N GLY A 2 11.93 7.63 -7.10
CA GLY A 2 10.92 6.58 -6.90
C GLY A 2 9.55 7.20 -6.60
N ILE A 3 8.48 6.40 -6.65
CA ILE A 3 7.10 6.91 -6.52
C ILE A 3 6.86 7.67 -5.20
N ILE A 4 7.57 7.31 -4.12
CA ILE A 4 7.48 8.01 -2.84
C ILE A 4 7.85 9.49 -2.96
N GLU A 5 8.96 9.80 -3.64
CA GLU A 5 9.43 11.17 -3.85
C GLU A 5 8.51 11.90 -4.83
N ASP A 6 8.17 11.24 -5.95
CA ASP A 6 7.36 11.82 -7.02
C ASP A 6 5.94 12.20 -6.56
N LYS A 7 5.37 11.42 -5.63
CA LYS A 7 4.04 11.67 -5.06
C LYS A 7 4.08 12.41 -3.72
N GLY A 8 5.27 12.81 -3.26
CA GLY A 8 5.47 13.46 -1.96
C GLY A 8 4.81 12.68 -0.82
N ILE A 9 5.04 11.37 -0.77
CA ILE A 9 4.50 10.50 0.27
C ILE A 9 5.22 10.76 1.59
N LEU A 10 4.44 10.98 2.65
CA LEU A 10 4.95 11.19 4.00
C LEU A 10 4.38 10.14 4.95
N PHE A 11 5.27 9.43 5.65
CA PHE A 11 4.92 8.49 6.72
C PHE A 11 5.20 9.12 8.08
N TYR A 12 4.24 9.02 9.00
CA TYR A 12 4.36 9.67 10.29
C TYR A 12 3.58 8.94 11.39
N ASN A 13 4.03 9.14 12.63
CA ASN A 13 3.34 8.67 13.81
C ASN A 13 2.46 9.81 14.34
N ASN A 14 1.19 9.52 14.60
CA ASN A 14 0.19 10.44 15.11
C ASN A 14 -0.25 9.97 16.49
N ILE A 15 -0.14 10.85 17.49
CA ILE A 15 -0.53 10.54 18.87
C ILE A 15 -1.91 11.14 19.12
N THR A 16 -2.87 10.28 19.47
CA THR A 16 -4.24 10.68 19.84
C THR A 16 -4.65 9.88 21.07
N ASP A 17 -5.14 10.56 22.11
CA ASP A 17 -5.57 9.95 23.37
C ASP A 17 -4.52 9.01 23.99
N GLY A 18 -3.24 9.41 23.92
CA GLY A 18 -2.11 8.64 24.44
C GLY A 18 -1.75 7.39 23.64
N LYS A 19 -2.44 7.12 22.53
CA LYS A 19 -2.15 6.01 21.61
C LYS A 19 -1.40 6.53 20.40
N THR A 20 -0.43 5.77 19.93
CA THR A 20 0.32 6.11 18.71
C THR A 20 -0.23 5.34 17.52
N TYR A 21 -0.51 6.07 16.44
CA TYR A 21 -1.05 5.56 15.20
C TYR A 21 -0.07 5.84 14.06
N LYS A 22 0.23 4.85 13.24
CA LYS A 22 0.98 5.03 12.00
C LYS A 22 0.04 5.49 10.89
N ARG A 23 0.40 6.58 10.21
CA ARG A 23 -0.35 7.20 9.12
C ARG A 23 0.53 7.51 7.93
N ALA A 24 -0.11 7.64 6.77
CA ALA A 24 0.50 8.09 5.54
C ALA A 24 -0.32 9.26 4.98
N SER A 25 0.35 10.19 4.30
CA SER A 25 -0.28 11.23 3.49
C SER A 25 0.50 11.43 2.19
N SER A 26 -0.12 12.11 1.23
CA SER A 26 0.51 12.52 -0.03
C SER A 26 0.30 14.02 -0.21
N THR A 27 1.32 14.73 -0.67
CA THR A 27 1.20 16.17 -0.99
C THR A 27 0.45 16.44 -2.29
N VAL A 28 0.23 15.41 -3.12
CA VAL A 28 -0.46 15.53 -4.42
C VAL A 28 -1.85 14.88 -4.43
N ASN A 29 -2.40 14.55 -3.26
CA ASN A 29 -3.67 13.81 -3.10
C ASN A 29 -3.68 12.48 -3.88
N ASP A 30 -2.59 11.71 -3.78
CA ASP A 30 -2.52 10.38 -4.40
C ASP A 30 -3.49 9.39 -3.69
N PRO A 31 -4.48 8.81 -4.39
CA PRO A 31 -5.43 7.88 -3.79
C PRO A 31 -4.80 6.52 -3.47
N ASN A 32 -3.69 6.14 -4.11
CA ASN A 32 -3.07 4.84 -3.95
C ASN A 32 -2.45 4.67 -2.56
N ILE A 33 -1.83 5.72 -2.01
CA ILE A 33 -1.29 5.62 -0.65
C ILE A 33 -2.41 5.54 0.39
N SER A 34 -3.55 6.19 0.13
CA SER A 34 -4.72 6.10 1.00
C SER A 34 -5.20 4.66 1.05
N PHE A 35 -5.35 4.01 -0.11
CA PHE A 35 -5.65 2.58 -0.24
C PHE A 35 -4.65 1.70 0.55
N ILE A 36 -3.35 1.83 0.26
CA ILE A 36 -2.31 0.97 0.85
C ILE A 36 -2.23 1.15 2.37
N SER A 37 -2.39 2.39 2.85
CA SER A 37 -2.28 2.69 4.28
C SER A 37 -3.37 2.06 5.13
N ARG A 38 -4.45 1.53 4.54
CA ARG A 38 -5.54 0.83 5.25
C ARG A 38 -5.11 -0.54 5.74
N PHE A 39 -4.16 -1.19 5.06
CA PHE A 39 -3.56 -2.42 5.54
C PHE A 39 -2.70 -2.14 6.77
N LYS A 40 -3.07 -2.73 7.92
CA LYS A 40 -2.33 -2.56 9.19
C LYS A 40 -1.48 -3.76 9.57
N ASN A 41 -1.59 -4.86 8.83
CA ASN A 41 -0.87 -6.10 9.08
C ASN A 41 0.33 -6.22 8.11
N PRO A 42 1.58 -6.13 8.59
CA PRO A 42 2.77 -6.26 7.74
C PRO A 42 2.89 -7.62 7.03
N GLN A 43 2.32 -8.69 7.60
CA GLN A 43 2.32 -10.01 6.97
C GLN A 43 1.47 -10.01 5.69
N ILE A 44 0.27 -9.43 5.74
CA ILE A 44 -0.58 -9.27 4.54
C ILE A 44 0.15 -8.47 3.47
N LEU A 45 0.81 -7.37 3.84
CA LEU A 45 1.59 -6.57 2.90
C LEU A 45 2.77 -7.35 2.29
N THR A 46 3.36 -8.29 3.05
CA THR A 46 4.43 -9.16 2.54
C THR A 46 3.91 -10.15 1.51
N GLU A 47 2.73 -10.73 1.75
CA GLU A 47 2.04 -11.61 0.80
C GLU A 47 1.68 -10.85 -0.49
N ILE A 48 1.10 -9.65 -0.36
CA ILE A 48 0.79 -8.78 -1.50
C ILE A 48 2.04 -8.47 -2.33
N VAL A 49 3.17 -8.12 -1.68
CA VAL A 49 4.44 -7.86 -2.41
C VAL A 49 4.90 -9.10 -3.16
N TYR A 50 4.78 -10.28 -2.55
CA TYR A 50 5.15 -11.53 -3.21
C TYR A 50 4.31 -11.78 -4.47
N ASP A 51 2.99 -11.63 -4.38
CA ASP A 51 2.10 -11.83 -5.54
C ASP A 51 2.33 -10.77 -6.64
N VAL A 52 2.63 -9.53 -6.25
CA VAL A 52 3.00 -8.48 -7.21
C VAL A 52 4.33 -8.80 -7.90
N ILE A 53 5.30 -9.38 -7.20
CA ILE A 53 6.57 -9.84 -7.81
C ILE A 53 6.30 -10.96 -8.81
N LEU A 54 5.41 -11.91 -8.49
CA LEU A 54 5.00 -12.94 -9.45
C LEU A 54 4.38 -12.32 -10.71
N ALA A 55 3.50 -11.33 -10.56
CA ALA A 55 2.90 -10.61 -11.69
C ALA A 55 3.97 -9.87 -12.52
N ILE A 56 4.92 -9.18 -11.89
CA ILE A 56 6.03 -8.47 -12.56
C ILE A 56 6.88 -9.45 -13.40
N ASN A 57 7.11 -10.65 -12.89
CA ASN A 57 7.89 -11.68 -13.58
C ASN A 57 7.11 -12.40 -14.70
N GLY A 58 5.82 -12.11 -14.86
CA GLY A 58 4.94 -12.80 -15.82
C GLY A 58 4.41 -14.14 -15.31
N ASP A 59 4.65 -14.48 -14.05
CA ASP A 59 4.22 -15.72 -13.40
C ASP A 59 2.83 -15.58 -12.75
N PHE A 60 1.90 -14.87 -13.41
CA PHE A 60 0.59 -14.54 -12.85
C PHE A 60 -0.22 -15.79 -12.44
N ASN A 61 -0.07 -16.88 -13.19
CA ASN A 61 -0.66 -18.18 -12.93
C ASN A 61 -0.18 -18.86 -11.64
N LEU A 62 0.85 -18.33 -10.96
CA LEU A 62 1.29 -18.79 -9.63
C LEU A 62 0.60 -18.02 -8.48
N ILE A 63 -0.11 -16.93 -8.77
CA ILE A 63 -0.89 -16.17 -7.80
C ILE A 63 -2.16 -16.94 -7.48
N LYS A 64 -2.36 -17.28 -6.21
CA LYS A 64 -3.52 -18.08 -5.77
C LYS A 64 -4.80 -17.27 -5.73
N ASP A 65 -4.69 -16.02 -5.29
CA ASP A 65 -5.79 -15.08 -5.19
C ASP A 65 -5.27 -13.70 -5.61
N PRO A 66 -5.72 -13.16 -6.76
CA PRO A 66 -5.31 -11.83 -7.20
C PRO A 66 -6.03 -10.70 -6.44
N ASP A 67 -6.96 -11.02 -5.53
CA ASP A 67 -7.67 -10.02 -4.71
C ASP A 67 -6.72 -9.37 -3.70
N VAL A 68 -6.54 -8.05 -3.85
CA VAL A 68 -5.77 -7.22 -2.93
C VAL A 68 -6.65 -6.14 -2.32
N SER A 69 -7.96 -6.36 -2.25
CA SER A 69 -8.94 -5.44 -1.68
C SER A 69 -8.70 -5.21 -0.19
N ASN A 70 -9.14 -4.05 0.29
CA ASN A 70 -9.19 -3.74 1.71
C ASN A 70 -10.66 -3.62 2.16
N ASN A 71 -10.89 -3.15 3.38
CA ASN A 71 -12.23 -3.03 3.96
C ASN A 71 -13.12 -1.95 3.31
N GLU A 72 -12.56 -1.08 2.48
CA GLU A 72 -13.24 0.07 1.87
C GLU A 72 -13.11 0.11 0.34
N ASP A 73 -12.05 -0.48 -0.21
CA ASP A 73 -11.72 -0.36 -1.63
C ASP A 73 -11.52 -1.76 -2.26
N ILE A 74 -11.99 -1.93 -3.49
CA ILE A 74 -11.86 -3.17 -4.26
C ILE A 74 -10.69 -3.03 -5.24
N ALA A 75 -9.75 -3.96 -5.22
CA ALA A 75 -8.62 -3.97 -6.15
C ALA A 75 -8.11 -5.37 -6.46
N PHE A 76 -7.62 -5.56 -7.68
CA PHE A 76 -7.08 -6.84 -8.15
C PHE A 76 -5.75 -6.67 -8.85
N ILE A 77 -4.83 -7.62 -8.61
CA ILE A 77 -3.61 -7.76 -9.40
C ILE A 77 -3.99 -8.27 -10.79
N THR A 78 -3.47 -7.63 -11.83
CA THR A 78 -3.58 -8.07 -13.23
C THR A 78 -2.19 -8.15 -13.86
N PRO A 79 -2.05 -8.77 -15.05
CA PRO A 79 -0.79 -8.75 -15.79
C PRO A 79 -0.30 -7.34 -16.17
N PHE A 80 -1.16 -6.33 -16.12
CA PHE A 80 -0.86 -4.96 -16.56
C PHE A 80 -0.66 -3.98 -15.40
N GLY A 81 -1.09 -4.32 -14.19
CA GLY A 81 -1.11 -3.40 -13.05
C GLY A 81 -2.02 -3.86 -11.92
N ILE A 82 -2.31 -2.94 -11.02
CA ILE A 82 -3.36 -3.09 -10.01
C ILE A 82 -4.57 -2.29 -10.48
N ASP A 83 -5.66 -2.99 -10.77
CA ASP A 83 -6.91 -2.37 -11.17
C ASP A 83 -7.76 -2.08 -9.94
N PHE A 84 -8.12 -0.81 -9.75
CA PHE A 84 -9.02 -0.36 -8.69
C PHE A 84 -10.44 -0.29 -9.23
N TYR A 85 -11.39 -0.84 -8.50
CA TYR A 85 -12.79 -0.90 -8.91
C TYR A 85 -13.66 0.03 -8.07
N ASP A 86 -14.81 0.40 -8.64
CA ASP A 86 -15.88 1.00 -7.86
C ASP A 86 -16.39 0.05 -6.77
N ASN A 87 -17.14 0.59 -5.81
CA ASN A 87 -17.66 -0.19 -4.67
C ASN A 87 -18.62 -1.33 -5.08
N ASN A 88 -19.05 -1.38 -6.34
CA ASN A 88 -19.88 -2.45 -6.87
C ASN A 88 -19.06 -3.53 -7.61
N GLY A 89 -17.75 -3.34 -7.75
CA GLY A 89 -16.85 -4.22 -8.51
C GLY A 89 -17.12 -4.22 -10.02
N LYS A 90 -17.80 -3.19 -10.55
CA LYS A 90 -18.30 -3.20 -11.94
C LYS A 90 -17.41 -2.41 -12.91
N ASN A 91 -16.81 -1.33 -12.45
CA ASN A 91 -16.03 -0.42 -13.30
C ASN A 91 -14.63 -0.24 -12.73
N VAL A 92 -13.62 -0.31 -13.61
CA VAL A 92 -12.25 0.07 -13.28
C VAL A 92 -12.16 1.59 -13.20
N LEU A 93 -11.75 2.11 -12.05
CA LEU A 93 -11.55 3.54 -11.76
C LEU A 93 -10.15 4.01 -12.17
N GLY A 94 -9.18 3.10 -12.17
CA GLY A 94 -7.81 3.36 -12.59
C GLY A 94 -6.93 2.15 -12.41
N THR A 95 -5.75 2.21 -13.02
CA THR A 95 -4.72 1.16 -12.95
C THR A 95 -3.41 1.77 -12.48
N LEU A 96 -2.82 1.22 -11.42
CA LEU A 96 -1.47 1.56 -10.97
C LEU A 96 -0.48 0.54 -11.50
N SER A 97 0.72 0.96 -11.91
CA SER A 97 1.71 -0.01 -12.38
C SER A 97 2.16 -0.94 -11.25
N LEU A 98 2.49 -2.19 -11.59
CA LEU A 98 2.92 -3.18 -10.61
C LEU A 98 4.16 -2.73 -9.82
N LEU A 99 5.11 -2.06 -10.50
CA LEU A 99 6.33 -1.57 -9.87
C LEU A 99 6.04 -0.46 -8.85
N GLU A 100 5.23 0.53 -9.25
CA GLU A 100 4.82 1.62 -8.37
C GLU A 100 4.04 1.11 -7.16
N PHE A 101 3.12 0.17 -7.38
CA PHE A 101 2.35 -0.43 -6.28
C PHE A 101 3.26 -1.18 -5.32
N LYS A 102 4.20 -2.00 -5.83
CA LYS A 102 5.20 -2.70 -5.02
C LYS A 102 5.99 -1.73 -4.14
N GLU A 103 6.52 -0.65 -4.72
CA GLU A 103 7.31 0.35 -3.99
C GLU A 103 6.51 0.98 -2.84
N LEU A 104 5.24 1.34 -3.09
CA LEU A 104 4.37 1.91 -2.06
C LEU A 104 4.05 0.92 -0.94
N VAL A 105 3.75 -0.34 -1.30
CA VAL A 105 3.43 -1.42 -0.34
C VAL A 105 4.64 -1.74 0.53
N GLU A 106 5.83 -1.87 -0.07
CA GLU A 106 7.09 -2.11 0.66
C GLU A 106 7.40 -0.96 1.61
N ALA A 107 7.32 0.29 1.15
CA ALA A 107 7.61 1.45 1.97
C ALA A 107 6.64 1.56 3.17
N TRP A 108 5.36 1.29 2.95
CA TRP A 108 4.37 1.27 4.03
C TRP A 108 4.61 0.13 5.03
N ARG A 109 4.86 -1.08 4.53
CA ARG A 109 5.19 -2.25 5.37
C ARG A 109 6.40 -1.97 6.24
N ASP A 110 7.47 -1.44 5.66
CA ASP A 110 8.71 -1.16 6.36
C ASP A 110 8.51 -0.09 7.43
N PHE A 111 7.69 0.93 7.13
CA PHE A 111 7.28 1.91 8.13
C PHE A 111 6.45 1.29 9.27
N LEU A 112 5.55 0.34 8.99
CA LEU A 112 4.79 -0.36 10.04
C LEU A 112 5.69 -1.16 10.99
N LEU A 113 6.76 -1.76 10.46
CA LEU A 113 7.73 -2.55 11.24
C LEU A 113 8.67 -1.69 12.09
N GLN A 114 8.84 -0.41 11.75
CA GLN A 114 9.64 0.51 12.55
C GLN A 114 8.94 0.86 13.87
N PRO A 115 9.67 0.93 14.99
CA PRO A 115 9.13 1.48 16.23
C PRO A 115 8.50 2.87 16.02
N PRO A 116 7.37 3.19 16.67
CA PRO A 116 6.65 4.46 16.47
C PRO A 116 7.42 5.70 16.94
N LEU A 117 8.53 5.53 17.66
CA LEU A 117 9.42 6.59 18.07
C LEU A 117 10.84 6.03 17.97
N ASN A 118 11.76 6.77 17.35
CA ASN A 118 13.19 6.45 17.35
C ASN A 118 13.76 6.62 18.76
N GLY A 119 13.43 5.73 19.71
CA GLY A 119 14.00 5.67 21.06
C GLY A 119 14.02 6.97 21.87
N SER A 120 13.33 8.01 21.43
CA SER A 120 13.44 9.36 21.97
C SER A 120 12.24 9.57 22.88
N THR A 121 12.51 9.41 24.17
CA THR A 121 11.72 9.92 25.27
C THR A 121 11.17 11.28 24.92
N VAL A 122 9.86 11.43 25.07
CA VAL A 122 9.20 12.74 25.16
C VAL A 122 9.88 13.49 26.31
N LEU A 123 10.55 14.60 26.01
CA LEU A 123 10.91 15.63 27.00
C LEU A 123 9.72 16.57 27.18
#